data_AF-A0A2A3YCK7-F1
#
_entry.id   AF-A0A2A3YCK7-F1
#
_cell.length_a   1.000
_cell.length_b   1.000
_cell.length_c   1.000
_cell.angle_alpha   90.00
_cell.angle_beta   90.00
_cell.angle_gamma   90.00
#
_symmetry.space_group_name_H-M   'P 1'
#
loop_
_entity.id
_entity.type
_entity.pdbx_description
1 polymer ?
#
loop_
_entity_poly.entity_id
_entity_poly.type
_entity_poly.pdbx_seq_one_letter_code
_entity_poly.pdbx_strand_id
1 'polypeptide(L)'
;MNKAIFIYDQLAVCGPTEEHHTTAIQFRQVLGVNVLASLGASDLTAVPGTHQRGGLLLTVRVLPMTKRGTRGTQPRKMGIMISLTPADEIEIEAREITRGTEHAKIEGVGIEQLQRATLAIDYDGPEVLNPRYWTN
;
A
#
# COMPACT_ATOMS: atom_id res chain seq x y z
N MET A 1 -7.13 -7.12 13.20
CA MET A 1 -7.71 -7.72 11.97
C MET A 1 -8.22 -6.58 11.10
N ASN A 2 -7.44 -6.16 10.10
CA ASN A 2 -7.67 -4.95 9.27
C ASN A 2 -8.47 -5.22 7.98
N LYS A 3 -9.16 -6.36 7.88
CA LYS A 3 -9.82 -6.85 6.66
C LYS A 3 -10.96 -5.95 6.13
N ALA A 4 -11.48 -5.01 6.92
CA ALA A 4 -12.59 -4.15 6.52
C ALA A 4 -12.18 -2.85 5.81
N ILE A 5 -10.87 -2.57 5.68
CA ILE A 5 -10.37 -1.29 5.15
C ILE A 5 -10.30 -1.33 3.62
N PHE A 6 -9.99 -2.50 3.05
CA PHE A 6 -9.86 -2.73 1.63
C PHE A 6 -10.99 -3.63 1.15
N ILE A 7 -11.53 -3.33 -0.02
CA ILE A 7 -12.57 -4.14 -0.64
C ILE A 7 -11.88 -5.29 -1.36
N TYR A 8 -12.23 -6.51 -0.98
CA TYR A 8 -11.79 -7.71 -1.67
C TYR A 8 -12.95 -8.31 -2.47
N ASP A 9 -12.64 -8.98 -3.57
CA ASP A 9 -13.61 -9.85 -4.24
C ASP A 9 -14.13 -10.94 -3.27
N GLN A 10 -15.38 -11.36 -3.39
CA GLN A 10 -16.07 -12.26 -2.44
C GLN A 10 -15.37 -13.62 -2.25
N LEU A 11 -14.51 -14.03 -3.19
CA LEU A 11 -13.68 -15.22 -3.10
C LEU A 11 -12.54 -15.11 -2.06
N ALA A 12 -12.21 -13.90 -1.59
CA ALA A 12 -11.16 -13.64 -0.59
C ALA A 12 -11.49 -14.12 0.83
N VAL A 13 -12.73 -14.57 1.06
CA VAL A 13 -13.24 -14.97 2.38
C VAL A 13 -12.46 -16.17 2.94
N CYS A 14 -11.85 -16.99 2.09
CA CYS A 14 -11.07 -18.17 2.49
C CYS A 14 -9.66 -17.85 3.05
N GLY A 15 -9.22 -16.59 3.09
CA GLY A 15 -7.87 -16.23 3.53
C GLY A 15 -6.79 -16.44 2.45
N PRO A 16 -5.53 -16.06 2.72
CA PRO A 16 -4.45 -16.18 1.74
C PRO A 16 -4.08 -17.65 1.48
N THR A 17 -3.86 -18.00 0.20
CA THR A 17 -3.32 -19.29 -0.24
C THR A 17 -1.79 -19.27 -0.21
N GLU A 18 -1.14 -20.42 -0.45
CA GLU A 18 0.32 -20.51 -0.56
C GLU A 18 0.89 -19.60 -1.67
N GLU A 19 0.17 -19.47 -2.79
CA GLU A 19 0.52 -18.54 -3.88
C GLU A 19 0.49 -17.09 -3.38
N HIS A 20 -0.55 -16.71 -2.63
CA HIS A 20 -0.63 -15.37 -2.03
C HIS A 20 0.52 -15.09 -1.06
N HIS A 21 0.94 -16.10 -0.30
CA HIS A 21 2.10 -16.01 0.58
C HIS A 21 3.40 -15.82 -0.20
N THR A 22 3.57 -16.54 -1.32
CA THR A 22 4.74 -16.41 -2.19
C THR A 22 4.85 -15.00 -2.76
N THR A 23 3.76 -14.46 -3.32
CA THR A 23 3.71 -13.08 -3.82
C THR A 23 4.04 -12.06 -2.72
N ALA A 24 3.48 -12.23 -1.52
CA ALA A 24 3.75 -11.34 -0.40
C ALA A 24 5.23 -11.39 0.05
N ILE A 25 5.85 -12.56 0.02
CA ILE A 25 7.29 -12.72 0.30
C ILE A 25 8.13 -12.00 -0.76
N GLN A 26 7.79 -12.13 -2.04
CA GLN A 26 8.48 -11.43 -3.13
C GLN A 26 8.39 -9.91 -2.95
N PHE A 27 7.20 -9.37 -2.69
CA PHE A 27 7.03 -7.94 -2.41
C PHE A 27 7.85 -7.49 -1.21
N ARG A 28 7.85 -8.27 -0.13
CA ARG A 28 8.66 -7.95 1.06
C ARG A 28 10.17 -7.95 0.76
N GLN A 29 10.64 -8.90 -0.04
CA GLN A 29 12.05 -8.99 -0.45
C GLN A 29 12.44 -7.80 -1.32
N VAL A 30 11.60 -7.45 -2.30
CA VAL A 30 11.84 -6.32 -3.22
C VAL A 30 11.79 -4.99 -2.48
N LEU A 31 10.82 -4.77 -1.58
CA LEU A 31 10.81 -3.56 -0.75
C LEU A 31 12.09 -3.46 0.09
N GLY A 32 12.50 -4.58 0.68
CA GLY A 32 13.69 -4.63 1.52
C GLY A 32 13.51 -3.90 2.85
N VAL A 33 14.48 -4.11 3.75
CA VAL A 33 14.42 -3.61 5.12
C VAL A 33 14.45 -2.07 5.17
N ASN A 34 15.23 -1.44 4.30
CA ASN A 34 15.42 0.01 4.31
C ASN A 34 14.12 0.77 3.99
N VAL A 35 13.39 0.36 2.94
CA VAL A 35 12.12 1.01 2.56
C VAL A 35 11.07 0.79 3.64
N LEU A 36 10.95 -0.43 4.15
CA LEU A 36 9.99 -0.76 5.21
C LEU A 36 10.29 0.04 6.49
N ALA A 37 11.56 0.20 6.86
CA ALA A 37 11.97 1.00 8.01
C ALA A 37 11.72 2.49 7.80
N SER A 38 12.02 3.03 6.61
CA SER A 38 11.75 4.44 6.27
C SER A 38 10.27 4.79 6.40
N LEU A 39 9.38 3.88 5.99
CA LEU A 39 7.92 4.06 6.09
C LEU A 39 7.38 3.81 7.51
N GLY A 40 8.22 3.36 8.46
CA GLY A 40 7.78 2.90 9.77
C GLY A 40 6.78 1.74 9.67
N ALA A 41 6.97 0.84 8.70
CA ALA A 41 6.06 -0.24 8.39
C ALA A 41 5.92 -1.24 9.54
N SER A 42 4.69 -1.68 9.78
CA SER A 42 4.30 -2.64 10.81
C SER A 42 3.19 -3.56 10.30
N ASP A 43 2.90 -4.64 11.03
CA ASP A 43 1.79 -5.56 10.75
C ASP A 43 1.79 -6.15 9.31
N LEU A 44 2.97 -6.46 8.78
CA LEU A 44 3.13 -7.05 7.44
C LEU A 44 2.39 -8.38 7.36
N THR A 45 1.37 -8.44 6.51
CA THR A 45 0.46 -9.57 6.40
C THR A 45 0.25 -9.93 4.94
N ALA A 46 0.42 -11.22 4.61
CA ALA A 46 0.03 -11.74 3.30
C ALA A 46 -1.49 -11.75 3.18
N VAL A 47 -1.99 -11.27 2.05
CA VAL A 47 -3.42 -11.20 1.75
C VAL A 47 -3.67 -11.66 0.33
N PRO A 48 -4.91 -12.04 -0.02
CA PRO A 48 -5.26 -12.33 -1.42
C PRO A 48 -5.04 -11.15 -2.38
N GLY A 49 -4.99 -9.92 -1.86
CA GLY A 49 -4.91 -8.71 -2.68
C GLY A 49 -6.25 -8.40 -3.37
N THR A 50 -6.30 -7.24 -4.02
CA THR A 50 -7.52 -6.74 -4.70
C THR A 50 -8.01 -7.72 -5.77
N HIS A 51 -7.08 -8.34 -6.51
CA HIS A 51 -7.39 -9.21 -7.66
C HIS A 51 -7.26 -10.72 -7.39
N GLN A 52 -7.15 -11.15 -6.13
CA GLN A 52 -6.91 -12.56 -5.78
C GLN A 52 -5.63 -13.14 -6.42
N ARG A 53 -4.61 -12.31 -6.61
CA ARG A 53 -3.29 -12.70 -7.16
C ARG A 53 -2.17 -12.60 -6.11
N GLY A 54 -2.55 -12.39 -4.86
CA GLY A 54 -1.63 -12.17 -3.77
C GLY A 54 -1.32 -10.69 -3.58
N GLY A 55 -1.04 -10.35 -2.33
CA GLY A 55 -0.69 -9.01 -1.94
C GLY A 55 -0.06 -8.96 -0.56
N LEU A 56 0.57 -7.84 -0.28
CA LEU A 56 1.15 -7.50 1.00
C LEU A 56 0.40 -6.31 1.59
N LEU A 57 -0.22 -6.53 2.75
CA LEU A 57 -0.79 -5.46 3.55
C LEU A 57 0.21 -5.08 4.64
N LEU A 58 0.46 -3.78 4.79
CA LEU A 58 1.25 -3.23 5.90
C LEU A 58 0.57 -1.99 6.49
N THR A 59 0.94 -1.65 7.72
CA THR A 59 0.49 -0.43 8.40
C THR A 59 1.64 0.56 8.49
N VAL A 60 1.41 1.80 8.07
CA VAL A 60 2.36 2.92 8.15
C VAL A 60 1.73 4.12 8.84
N ARG A 61 2.51 5.18 9.08
CA ARG A 61 1.99 6.48 9.55
C ARG A 61 2.35 7.55 8.55
N VAL A 62 1.35 8.15 7.90
CA VAL A 62 1.53 9.21 6.91
C VAL A 62 0.75 10.44 7.33
N LEU A 63 1.26 11.61 7.00
CA LEU A 63 0.58 12.88 7.19
C LEU A 63 -0.47 13.08 6.08
N PRO A 64 -1.78 12.96 6.35
CA PRO A 64 -2.78 12.92 5.27
C PRO A 64 -3.05 14.31 4.69
N MET A 65 -3.62 14.34 3.48
CA MET A 65 -4.22 15.56 2.94
C MET A 65 -5.58 15.83 3.58
N THR A 66 -5.85 17.10 3.88
CA THR A 66 -7.16 17.55 4.34
C THR A 66 -8.11 17.73 3.16
N LYS A 67 -9.43 17.79 3.43
CA LYS A 67 -10.44 18.11 2.40
C LYS A 67 -10.23 19.45 1.69
N ARG A 68 -9.44 20.36 2.29
CA ARG A 68 -9.10 21.67 1.71
C ARG A 68 -7.87 21.62 0.80
N GLY A 69 -7.27 20.45 0.58
CA GLY A 69 -6.08 20.29 -0.24
C GLY A 69 -4.78 20.75 0.43
N THR A 70 -4.77 20.91 1.76
CA THR A 70 -3.55 21.20 2.53
C THR A 70 -3.13 19.99 3.35
N ARG A 71 -1.86 19.93 3.74
CA ARG A 71 -1.34 18.88 4.61
C ARG A 71 -1.95 18.94 6.01
N GLY A 72 -2.27 17.79 6.58
CA GLY A 72 -2.72 17.66 7.97
C GLY A 72 -1.63 18.02 8.97
N THR A 73 -2.02 18.23 10.23
CA THR A 73 -1.10 18.61 11.31
C THR A 73 -0.57 17.41 12.13
N GLN A 74 -1.12 16.21 11.93
CA GLN A 74 -0.79 15.01 12.68
C GLN A 74 -0.80 13.77 11.78
N PRO A 75 0.22 12.89 11.87
CA PRO A 75 0.23 11.64 11.13
C PRO A 75 -0.95 10.74 11.51
N ARG A 76 -1.47 9.99 10.54
CA ARG A 76 -2.54 9.01 10.73
C ARG A 76 -2.03 7.63 10.36
N LYS A 77 -2.60 6.60 11.02
CA LYS A 77 -2.34 5.22 10.65
C LYS A 77 -2.99 4.93 9.31
N MET A 78 -2.20 4.45 8.35
CA MET A 78 -2.65 4.07 7.03
C MET A 78 -2.42 2.58 6.84
N GLY A 79 -3.40 1.88 6.25
CA GLY A 79 -3.14 0.60 5.62
C GLY A 79 -2.60 0.86 4.22
N ILE A 80 -1.51 0.18 3.84
CA ILE A 80 -1.00 0.15 2.47
C ILE A 80 -1.21 -1.26 1.95
N MET A 81 -2.02 -1.39 0.90
CA MET A 81 -2.22 -2.61 0.15
C MET A 81 -1.32 -2.58 -1.07
N ILE A 82 -0.48 -3.60 -1.23
CA ILE A 82 0.30 -3.83 -2.45
C ILE A 82 -0.24 -5.11 -3.06
N SER A 83 -0.86 -5.04 -4.24
CA SER A 83 -1.52 -6.16 -4.90
C SER A 83 -0.98 -6.41 -6.29
N LEU A 84 -0.85 -7.67 -6.67
CA LEU A 84 -0.58 -8.06 -8.06
C LEU A 84 -1.88 -7.97 -8.89
N THR A 85 -1.80 -7.42 -10.09
CA THR A 85 -2.90 -7.37 -11.05
C THR A 85 -2.86 -8.60 -11.98
N PRO A 86 -3.93 -8.88 -12.75
CA PRO A 86 -3.93 -9.96 -13.75
C PRO A 86 -2.94 -9.73 -14.91
N ALA A 87 -2.41 -8.52 -15.08
CA ALA A 87 -1.43 -8.17 -16.10
C ALA A 87 0.02 -8.25 -15.59
N ASP A 88 0.24 -8.85 -14.42
CA ASP A 88 1.53 -8.91 -13.73
C ASP A 88 2.11 -7.52 -13.35
N GLU A 89 1.24 -6.51 -13.28
CA GLU A 89 1.57 -5.19 -12.74
C GLU A 89 1.21 -5.11 -11.26
N ILE A 90 1.68 -4.08 -10.57
CA ILE A 90 1.42 -3.87 -9.15
C ILE A 90 0.51 -2.65 -8.97
N GLU A 91 -0.49 -2.82 -8.11
CA GLU A 91 -1.34 -1.75 -7.59
C GLU A 91 -0.97 -1.47 -6.14
N ILE A 92 -0.80 -0.20 -5.79
CA ILE A 92 -0.56 0.26 -4.42
C ILE A 92 -1.69 1.17 -3.99
N GLU A 93 -2.38 0.82 -2.92
CA GLU A 93 -3.49 1.59 -2.38
C GLU A 93 -3.26 1.93 -0.91
N ALA A 94 -3.31 3.21 -0.58
CA ALA A 94 -3.16 3.74 0.76
C ALA A 94 -4.50 4.24 1.29
N ARG A 95 -4.96 3.70 2.43
CA ARG A 95 -6.22 4.11 3.08
C ARG A 95 -6.03 4.43 4.55
N GLU A 96 -6.70 5.47 5.05
CA GLU A 96 -6.74 5.76 6.48
C GLU A 96 -7.50 4.65 7.23
N ILE A 97 -6.85 4.02 8.21
CA ILE A 97 -7.41 2.86 8.93
C ILE A 97 -8.73 3.21 9.64
N THR A 98 -8.79 4.38 10.28
CA THR A 98 -9.94 4.77 11.11
C THR A 98 -11.17 5.12 10.28
N ARG A 99 -10.99 5.65 9.07
CA ARG A 99 -12.07 6.22 8.25
C ARG A 99 -12.33 5.45 6.95
N GLY A 100 -11.41 4.60 6.53
CA GLY A 100 -11.46 3.89 5.24
C GLY A 100 -11.26 4.81 4.03
N THR A 101 -10.97 6.10 4.23
CA THR A 101 -10.77 7.07 3.15
C THR A 101 -9.49 6.77 2.38
N GLU A 102 -9.60 6.72 1.06
CA GLU A 102 -8.45 6.65 0.17
C GLU A 102 -7.58 7.90 0.32
N HIS A 103 -6.28 7.66 0.47
CA HIS A 103 -5.26 8.69 0.51
C HIS A 103 -4.53 8.79 -0.82
N ALA A 104 -4.14 7.64 -1.38
CA ALA A 104 -3.46 7.53 -2.65
C ALA A 104 -3.74 6.16 -3.29
N LYS A 105 -3.80 6.14 -4.61
CA LYS A 105 -3.81 4.93 -5.42
C LYS A 105 -2.78 5.07 -6.55
N ILE A 106 -1.92 4.08 -6.72
CA ILE A 106 -0.92 4.02 -7.78
C ILE A 106 -1.13 2.70 -8.53
N GLU A 107 -1.31 2.77 -9.84
CA GLU A 107 -1.58 1.62 -10.72
C GLU A 107 -0.44 1.46 -11.75
N GLY A 108 -0.32 0.29 -12.37
CA GLY A 108 0.66 0.04 -13.42
C GLY A 108 2.12 0.02 -12.94
N VAL A 109 2.37 -0.32 -11.68
CA VAL A 109 3.71 -0.30 -11.10
C VAL A 109 4.47 -1.58 -11.47
N GLY A 110 5.62 -1.44 -12.14
CA GLY A 110 6.56 -2.54 -12.34
C GLY A 110 7.25 -2.95 -11.03
N ILE A 111 7.65 -4.22 -10.91
CA ILE A 111 8.30 -4.73 -9.69
C ILE A 111 9.59 -3.98 -9.35
N GLU A 112 10.34 -3.54 -10.36
CA GLU A 112 11.56 -2.74 -10.23
C GLU A 112 11.29 -1.32 -9.72
N GLN A 113 10.06 -0.83 -9.85
CA GLN A 113 9.63 0.49 -9.39
C GLN A 113 8.95 0.46 -8.01
N LEU A 114 8.65 -0.74 -7.48
CA LEU A 114 7.87 -0.93 -6.27
C LEU A 114 8.42 -0.14 -5.06
N GLN A 115 9.74 -0.17 -4.85
CA GLN A 115 10.38 0.59 -3.77
C GLN A 115 10.09 2.08 -3.89
N ARG A 116 10.28 2.63 -5.10
CA ARG A 116 10.11 4.05 -5.39
C ARG A 116 8.66 4.48 -5.23
N ALA A 117 7.73 3.71 -5.80
CA ALA A 117 6.30 3.96 -5.69
C ALA A 117 5.82 3.94 -4.23
N THR A 118 6.30 2.99 -3.43
CA THR A 118 5.89 2.88 -2.02
C THR A 118 6.43 4.03 -1.19
N LEU A 119 7.69 4.44 -1.41
CA LEU A 119 8.29 5.61 -0.74
C LEU A 119 7.59 6.93 -1.09
N ALA A 120 6.95 7.01 -2.26
CA ALA A 120 6.25 8.21 -2.67
C ALA A 120 5.04 8.53 -1.76
N ILE A 121 4.48 7.54 -1.07
CA ILE A 121 3.30 7.70 -0.20
C ILE A 121 3.65 8.50 1.07
N ASP A 122 4.86 8.34 1.60
CA ASP A 122 5.28 9.05 2.81
C ASP A 122 5.87 10.42 2.46
N TYR A 123 4.98 11.36 2.17
CA TYR A 123 5.34 12.72 1.78
C TYR A 123 4.60 13.79 2.59
N ASP A 124 5.39 14.64 3.24
CA ASP A 124 4.89 15.76 4.04
C ASP A 124 4.66 17.05 3.23
N GLY A 125 4.94 17.04 1.92
CA GLY A 125 4.83 18.23 1.07
C GLY A 125 3.40 18.58 0.62
N PRO A 126 3.25 19.44 -0.39
CA PRO A 126 1.94 19.92 -0.84
C PRO A 126 1.16 18.90 -1.68
N GLU A 127 1.82 17.89 -2.23
CA GLU A 127 1.23 16.88 -3.10
C GLU A 127 0.97 15.57 -2.37
N VAL A 128 -0.04 14.80 -2.79
CA VAL A 128 -0.35 13.49 -2.17
C VAL A 128 0.85 12.54 -2.23
N LEU A 129 1.53 12.50 -3.37
CA LEU A 129 2.72 11.67 -3.59
C LEU A 129 3.97 12.55 -3.67
N ASN A 130 5.12 11.99 -3.28
CA ASN A 130 6.40 12.67 -3.42
C ASN A 130 6.83 12.77 -4.90
N PRO A 131 6.93 13.98 -5.49
CA PRO A 131 7.27 14.15 -6.90
C PRO A 131 8.69 13.70 -7.25
N ARG A 132 9.57 13.50 -6.26
CA ARG A 132 10.92 12.94 -6.48
C ARG A 132 10.90 11.46 -6.81
N TYR A 133 9.86 10.76 -6.36
CA TYR A 133 9.74 9.31 -6.47
C TYR A 133 8.63 8.92 -7.44
N TRP A 134 7.59 9.75 -7.58
CA TRP A 134 6.49 9.46 -8.49
C TRP A 134 6.01 10.73 -9.16
N THR A 135 6.02 10.71 -10.48
CA THR A 135 5.44 11.76 -11.33
C THR A 135 4.31 11.12 -12.11
N ASN A 136 3.12 11.71 -12.02
CA ASN A 136 1.98 11.34 -12.85
C ASN A 136 2.21 11.74 -14.31
#